data_AF-A0A7N9CAL5-F1
#
_entry.id   AF-A0A7N9CAL5-F1
#
_cell.length_a   1.000
_cell.length_b   1.000
_cell.length_c   1.000
_cell.angle_alpha   90.00
_cell.angle_beta   90.00
_cell.angle_gamma   90.00
#
_symmetry.space_group_name_H-M   'P 1'
#
loop_
_entity.id
_entity.type
_entity.pdbx_description
1 polymer ?
#
loop_
_entity_poly.entity_id
_entity_poly.type
_entity_poly.pdbx_seq_one_letter_code
_entity_poly.pdbx_strand_id
1 'polypeptide(L)'
;MPFYSASLIETVQSEIIRDNTGILECVKEGIGRVIGMGVPHSKRLLPLLSLIFPTVLHGVLHYIISSVIQKFVLLILKRKTYNSHLAESTSPVQSMLDAYFPELIANFAASLCSDVILYPLETVLHRLHIQGTRTIIDNTDLGYEVLPINTQYEGMRDCINTIRQEEGVFGFYKGFGAVIIQYTLHAAVLQITKIIYSTLLQNNI
;
A
#
# COMPACT_ATOMS: atom_id res chain seq x y z
N MET A 1 -1.21 -12.58 -3.21
CA MET A 1 0.17 -12.87 -2.80
C MET A 1 1.05 -13.27 -3.99
N PRO A 2 0.95 -14.45 -4.63
CA PRO A 2 1.88 -14.82 -5.71
C PRO A 2 1.76 -13.91 -6.94
N PHE A 3 0.53 -13.56 -7.35
CA PHE A 3 0.29 -12.64 -8.46
C PHE A 3 0.67 -11.19 -8.14
N TYR A 4 0.53 -10.77 -6.88
CA TYR A 4 0.92 -9.43 -6.44
C TYR A 4 2.45 -9.29 -6.43
N SER A 5 3.16 -10.30 -5.93
CA SER A 5 4.62 -10.35 -6.05
C SER A 5 5.04 -10.33 -7.52
N ALA A 6 4.42 -11.16 -8.36
CA ALA A 6 4.73 -11.21 -9.79
C ALA A 6 4.50 -9.87 -10.49
N SER A 7 3.37 -9.20 -10.23
CA SER A 7 3.10 -7.87 -10.81
C SER A 7 4.04 -6.80 -10.29
N LEU A 8 4.40 -6.84 -8.99
CA LEU A 8 5.38 -5.91 -8.42
C LEU A 8 6.74 -6.08 -9.09
N ILE A 9 7.18 -7.34 -9.25
CA ILE A 9 8.43 -7.69 -9.93
C ILE A 9 8.43 -7.18 -11.37
N GLU A 10 7.35 -7.43 -12.11
CA GLU A 10 7.19 -6.98 -13.50
C GLU A 10 7.24 -5.45 -13.60
N THR A 11 6.66 -4.75 -12.61
CA THR A 11 6.67 -3.28 -12.55
C THR A 11 8.07 -2.71 -12.32
N VAL A 12 8.95 -3.42 -11.60
CA VAL A 12 10.29 -2.95 -11.24
C VAL A 12 11.42 -3.53 -12.09
N GLN A 13 11.13 -4.44 -13.03
CA GLN A 13 12.12 -5.06 -13.89
C GLN A 13 12.43 -4.19 -15.11
N SER A 14 13.72 -3.90 -15.35
CA SER A 14 14.17 -3.17 -16.54
C SER A 14 13.89 -3.94 -17.83
N GLU A 15 13.50 -3.22 -18.90
CA GLU A 15 13.20 -3.80 -20.22
C GLU A 15 14.41 -4.53 -20.83
N ILE A 16 15.63 -4.22 -20.40
CA ILE A 16 16.89 -4.81 -20.89
C ILE A 16 16.99 -6.32 -20.57
N ILE A 17 16.27 -6.80 -19.55
CA ILE A 17 16.24 -8.22 -19.12
C ILE A 17 14.84 -8.83 -19.34
N ARG A 18 13.94 -8.15 -20.06
CA ARG A 18 12.60 -8.69 -20.32
C ARG A 18 12.70 -9.78 -21.39
N ASP A 19 13.06 -10.99 -20.97
CA ASP A 19 12.88 -12.19 -21.78
C ASP A 19 11.42 -12.27 -22.20
N ASN A 20 11.15 -12.50 -23.49
CA ASN A 20 9.81 -12.70 -24.05
C ASN A 20 9.15 -13.93 -23.41
N THR A 21 8.59 -13.75 -22.22
CA THR A 21 8.03 -14.79 -21.39
C THR A 21 6.52 -14.79 -21.60
N GLY A 22 6.00 -15.84 -22.22
CA GLY A 22 4.56 -16.03 -22.36
C GLY A 22 3.89 -16.14 -20.99
N ILE A 23 2.61 -15.76 -20.91
CA ILE A 23 1.79 -15.76 -19.67
C ILE A 23 1.91 -17.09 -18.88
N LEU A 24 2.06 -18.21 -19.59
CA LEU A 24 2.20 -19.54 -18.99
C LEU A 24 3.52 -19.76 -18.24
N GLU A 25 4.62 -19.14 -18.68
CA GLU A 25 5.89 -19.20 -17.94
C GLU A 25 5.82 -18.36 -16.66
N CYS A 26 5.10 -17.22 -16.65
CA CYS A 26 4.83 -16.47 -15.42
C CYS A 26 4.04 -17.29 -14.39
N VAL A 27 3.05 -18.05 -14.85
CA VAL A 27 2.25 -18.94 -13.99
C VAL A 27 3.12 -20.09 -13.45
N LYS A 28 3.93 -20.72 -14.30
CA LYS A 28 4.84 -21.80 -13.92
C LYS A 28 5.90 -21.35 -12.93
N GLU A 29 6.50 -20.18 -13.15
CA GLU A 29 7.45 -19.54 -12.24
C GLU A 29 6.78 -19.20 -10.90
N GLY A 30 5.55 -18.66 -10.94
CA GLY A 30 4.75 -18.39 -9.75
C GLY A 30 4.47 -19.65 -8.92
N ILE A 31 4.10 -20.77 -9.56
CA ILE A 31 3.87 -22.05 -8.89
C ILE A 31 5.17 -22.64 -8.34
N GLY A 32 6.27 -22.58 -9.09
CA GLY A 32 7.60 -23.02 -8.64
C GLY A 32 8.06 -22.30 -7.36
N ARG A 33 7.80 -21.00 -7.27
CA ARG A 33 8.11 -20.18 -6.08
C ARG A 33 7.22 -20.47 -4.87
N VAL A 34 5.97 -20.89 -5.10
CA VAL A 34 5.08 -21.35 -4.02
C VAL A 34 5.58 -22.66 -3.43
N ILE A 35 5.99 -23.61 -4.27
CA ILE A 35 6.38 -24.96 -3.83
C ILE A 35 7.82 -25.02 -3.28
N GLY A 36 8.64 -23.99 -3.54
CA GLY A 36 10.05 -23.97 -3.11
C GLY A 36 10.95 -24.89 -3.95
N MET A 37 10.43 -25.48 -5.02
CA MET A 37 11.22 -26.18 -6.03
C MET A 37 11.84 -25.13 -6.96
N GLY A 38 13.00 -24.62 -6.54
CA GLY A 38 13.71 -23.55 -7.24
C GLY A 38 14.16 -23.93 -8.65
N VAL A 39 14.03 -22.95 -9.54
CA VAL A 39 14.73 -22.85 -10.83
C VAL A 39 16.23 -23.17 -10.63
N PRO A 40 16.87 -23.97 -11.50
CA PRO A 40 18.15 -24.63 -11.23
C PRO A 40 19.38 -23.73 -11.02
N HIS A 41 19.25 -22.39 -10.99
CA HIS A 41 20.39 -21.45 -10.99
C HIS A 41 20.45 -20.44 -9.82
N SER A 42 19.51 -20.44 -8.87
CA SER A 42 19.58 -19.54 -7.70
C SER A 42 19.30 -20.29 -6.40
N LYS A 43 20.36 -20.60 -5.65
CA LYS A 43 20.33 -21.49 -4.48
C LYS A 43 19.66 -20.94 -3.21
N ARG A 44 19.03 -19.75 -3.22
CA ARG A 44 18.41 -19.15 -2.01
C ARG A 44 17.24 -18.22 -2.33
N LEU A 45 16.16 -18.75 -2.91
CA LEU A 45 14.86 -18.07 -2.88
C LEU A 45 14.15 -18.43 -1.58
N LEU A 46 13.69 -17.44 -0.82
CA LEU A 46 12.77 -17.68 0.29
C LEU A 46 11.46 -18.24 -0.28
N PRO A 47 10.95 -19.38 0.21
CA PRO A 47 9.68 -19.89 -0.24
C PRO A 47 8.60 -18.83 0.05
N LEU A 48 7.80 -18.47 -0.96
CA LEU A 48 6.73 -17.46 -0.83
C LEU A 48 5.73 -17.80 0.28
N LEU A 49 5.65 -19.09 0.64
CA LEU A 49 4.89 -19.60 1.78
C LEU A 49 5.34 -19.01 3.13
N SER A 50 6.64 -18.76 3.31
CA SER A 50 7.18 -18.10 4.51
C SER A 50 6.73 -16.63 4.63
N LEU A 51 6.44 -15.99 3.50
CA LEU A 51 5.92 -14.61 3.45
C LEU A 51 4.41 -14.52 3.70
N ILE A 52 3.67 -15.63 3.69
CA ILE A 52 2.22 -15.62 3.96
C ILE A 52 1.95 -15.07 5.36
N PHE A 53 2.67 -15.56 6.36
CA PHE A 53 2.47 -15.13 7.76
C PHE A 53 2.70 -13.62 7.95
N PRO A 54 3.86 -13.05 7.55
CA PRO A 54 4.09 -11.61 7.49
C PRO A 54 2.97 -10.80 6.83
N THR A 55 2.48 -11.28 5.69
CA THR A 55 1.54 -10.49 4.89
C THR A 55 0.13 -10.55 5.44
N VAL A 56 -0.30 -11.71 5.94
CA VAL A 56 -1.55 -11.86 6.69
C VAL A 56 -1.50 -11.01 7.95
N LEU A 57 -0.39 -11.02 8.68
CA LEU A 57 -0.22 -10.21 9.89
C LEU A 57 -0.36 -8.72 9.57
N HIS A 58 0.30 -8.23 8.52
CA HIS A 58 0.14 -6.84 8.07
C HIS A 58 -1.31 -6.51 7.68
N GLY A 59 -1.97 -7.38 6.91
CA GLY A 59 -3.37 -7.17 6.53
C GLY A 59 -4.32 -7.12 7.73
N VAL A 60 -4.12 -7.99 8.72
CA VAL A 60 -4.91 -8.01 9.96
C VAL A 60 -4.64 -6.74 10.79
N LEU A 61 -3.38 -6.35 10.95
CA LEU A 61 -3.02 -5.12 11.66
C LEU A 61 -3.63 -3.89 10.99
N HIS A 62 -3.52 -3.80 9.68
CA HIS A 62 -4.08 -2.70 8.89
C HIS A 62 -5.59 -2.59 9.09
N TYR A 63 -6.29 -3.72 8.97
CA TYR A 63 -7.74 -3.78 9.19
C TYR A 63 -8.14 -3.34 10.60
N ILE A 64 -7.43 -3.81 11.64
CA ILE A 64 -7.72 -3.45 13.03
C ILE A 64 -7.49 -1.96 13.26
N ILE A 65 -6.34 -1.43 12.84
CA ILE A 65 -5.97 -0.02 13.04
C ILE A 65 -6.96 0.88 12.28
N SER A 66 -7.23 0.57 11.01
CA SER A 66 -8.17 1.31 10.18
C SER A 66 -9.58 1.30 10.79
N SER A 67 -10.07 0.14 11.24
CA SER A 67 -11.39 0.04 11.88
C SER A 67 -11.51 0.86 13.17
N VAL A 68 -10.45 0.90 13.99
CA VAL A 68 -10.43 1.69 15.23
C VAL A 68 -10.44 3.19 14.91
N ILE A 69 -9.59 3.62 13.97
CA ILE A 69 -9.47 5.02 13.59
C ILE A 69 -10.75 5.50 12.89
N GLN A 70 -11.31 4.71 11.98
CA GLN A 70 -12.56 5.02 11.29
C GLN A 70 -13.69 5.25 12.29
N LYS A 71 -13.87 4.34 13.26
CA LYS A 71 -14.88 4.49 14.32
C LYS A 71 -14.63 5.74 15.16
N PHE A 72 -13.38 6.01 15.53
CA PHE A 72 -13.02 7.18 16.31
C PHE A 72 -13.30 8.49 15.55
N VAL A 73 -12.89 8.58 14.28
CA VAL A 73 -13.13 9.74 13.43
C VAL A 73 -14.62 9.93 13.17
N LEU A 74 -15.36 8.86 12.87
CA LEU A 74 -16.82 8.91 12.74
C LEU A 74 -17.51 9.42 14.00
N LEU A 75 -17.08 8.96 15.18
CA LEU A 75 -17.62 9.43 16.46
C LEU A 75 -17.38 10.94 16.66
N ILE A 76 -16.18 11.42 16.34
CA ILE A 76 -15.85 12.85 16.42
C ILE A 76 -16.70 13.66 15.43
N LEU A 77 -16.79 13.21 14.18
CA LEU A 77 -17.55 13.91 13.14
C LEU A 77 -19.04 13.93 13.45
N LYS A 78 -19.64 12.80 13.83
CA LYS A 78 -21.07 12.74 14.20
C LYS A 78 -21.37 13.57 15.44
N ARG A 79 -20.48 13.60 16.43
CA ARG A 79 -20.65 14.45 17.62
C ARG A 79 -20.63 15.94 17.25
N LYS A 80 -19.77 16.33 16.31
CA LYS A 80 -19.71 17.70 15.78
C LYS A 80 -20.96 18.06 14.97
N THR A 81 -21.45 17.16 14.12
CA THR A 81 -22.67 17.36 13.32
C THR A 81 -23.93 17.41 14.20
N TYR A 82 -24.05 16.53 15.20
CA TYR A 82 -25.18 16.53 16.14
C TYR A 82 -25.33 17.87 16.86
N ASN A 83 -24.21 18.43 17.36
CA ASN A 83 -24.20 19.74 18.01
C ASN A 83 -24.58 20.88 17.05
N SER A 84 -24.30 20.74 15.75
CA SER A 84 -24.63 21.73 14.72
C SER A 84 -26.09 21.65 14.27
N HIS A 85 -26.67 20.44 14.21
CA HIS A 85 -28.02 20.19 13.68
C HIS A 85 -29.14 20.62 14.64
N LEU A 86 -28.82 20.89 15.91
CA LEU A 86 -29.76 21.48 16.88
C LEU A 86 -30.09 22.95 16.53
N ALA A 87 -29.38 23.57 15.59
CA ALA A 87 -29.53 24.98 15.25
C ALA A 87 -30.28 25.28 13.94
N GLU A 88 -30.48 24.33 13.02
CA GLU A 88 -31.10 24.59 11.70
C GLU A 88 -31.97 23.44 11.16
N SER A 89 -33.11 23.80 10.55
CA SER A 89 -34.03 22.89 9.85
C SER A 89 -33.65 22.71 8.38
N THR A 90 -32.83 21.70 8.10
CA THR A 90 -32.28 21.39 6.77
C THR A 90 -33.20 20.49 5.92
N SER A 91 -33.12 20.62 4.58
CA SER A 91 -33.88 19.80 3.62
C SER A 91 -33.47 18.32 3.65
N PRO A 92 -34.37 17.37 3.32
CA PRO A 92 -34.11 15.92 3.43
C PRO A 92 -32.97 15.43 2.53
N VAL A 93 -32.75 16.10 1.39
CA VAL A 93 -31.68 15.78 0.45
C VAL A 93 -30.30 16.16 1.02
N GLN A 94 -30.20 17.29 1.73
CA GLN A 94 -28.97 17.74 2.37
C GLN A 94 -28.53 16.78 3.51
N SER A 95 -29.51 16.26 4.25
CA SER A 95 -29.28 15.30 5.34
C SER A 95 -28.62 13.99 4.87
N MET A 96 -28.96 13.51 3.67
CA MET A 96 -28.32 12.32 3.08
C MET A 96 -26.84 12.56 2.75
N LEU A 97 -26.51 13.74 2.22
CA LEU A 97 -25.14 14.15 1.92
C LEU A 97 -24.28 14.31 3.20
N ASP A 98 -24.88 14.87 4.23
CA ASP A 98 -24.26 15.03 5.55
C ASP A 98 -24.02 13.70 6.28
N ALA A 99 -24.69 12.61 5.88
CA ALA A 99 -24.39 11.27 6.37
C ALA A 99 -23.22 10.62 5.60
N TYR A 100 -23.16 10.81 4.29
CA TYR A 100 -22.20 10.13 3.41
C TYR A 100 -20.78 10.72 3.47
N PHE A 101 -20.64 12.05 3.45
CA PHE A 101 -19.31 12.68 3.44
C PHE A 101 -18.48 12.40 4.70
N PRO A 102 -19.03 12.45 5.92
CA PRO A 102 -18.26 12.10 7.12
C PRO A 102 -17.76 10.67 7.10
N GLU A 103 -18.51 9.74 6.52
CA GLU A 103 -18.08 8.34 6.36
C GLU A 103 -16.92 8.23 5.38
N LEU A 104 -16.97 8.95 4.26
CA LEU A 104 -15.87 8.98 3.30
C LEU A 104 -14.60 9.61 3.89
N ILE A 105 -14.72 10.71 4.63
CA ILE A 105 -13.61 11.37 5.32
C ILE A 105 -13.02 10.45 6.40
N ALA A 106 -13.87 9.75 7.15
CA ALA A 106 -13.41 8.82 8.17
C ALA A 106 -12.67 7.62 7.56
N ASN A 107 -13.16 7.07 6.45
CA ASN A 107 -12.49 6.00 5.72
C ASN A 107 -11.12 6.45 5.20
N PHE A 108 -11.05 7.64 4.60
CA PHE A 108 -9.80 8.23 4.12
C PHE A 108 -8.80 8.48 5.25
N ALA A 109 -9.23 9.07 6.36
CA ALA A 109 -8.36 9.31 7.51
C ALA A 109 -7.87 8.00 8.13
N ALA A 110 -8.75 6.99 8.22
CA ALA A 110 -8.41 5.68 8.72
C ALA A 110 -7.37 4.98 7.87
N SER A 111 -7.52 5.00 6.54
CA SER A 111 -6.54 4.38 5.65
C SER A 111 -5.19 5.10 5.71
N LEU A 112 -5.19 6.44 5.65
CA LEU A 112 -3.97 7.26 5.73
C LEU A 112 -3.19 6.98 7.01
N CYS A 113 -3.87 7.04 8.16
CA CYS A 113 -3.20 6.81 9.43
C CYS A 113 -2.70 5.36 9.58
N SER A 114 -3.45 4.38 9.05
CA SER A 114 -3.02 2.97 9.08
C SER A 114 -1.75 2.76 8.26
N ASP A 115 -1.68 3.35 7.06
CA ASP A 115 -0.50 3.25 6.19
C ASP A 115 0.71 3.95 6.82
N VAL A 116 0.53 5.12 7.42
CA VAL A 116 1.63 5.83 8.10
C VAL A 116 2.17 5.02 9.29
N ILE A 117 1.28 4.41 10.10
CA ILE A 117 1.68 3.61 11.26
C ILE A 117 2.38 2.31 10.82
N LEU A 118 1.88 1.66 9.77
CA LEU A 118 2.40 0.38 9.29
C LEU A 118 3.50 0.51 8.23
N TYR A 119 3.86 1.72 7.83
CA TYR A 119 4.84 1.99 6.80
C TYR A 119 6.18 1.24 6.97
N PRO A 120 6.76 1.16 8.19
CA PRO A 120 7.99 0.39 8.40
C PRO A 120 7.82 -1.10 8.12
N LEU A 121 6.67 -1.68 8.49
CA LEU A 121 6.35 -3.08 8.24
C LEU A 121 6.11 -3.34 6.75
N GLU A 122 5.40 -2.42 6.09
CA GLU A 122 5.18 -2.45 4.64
C GLU A 122 6.50 -2.41 3.86
N THR A 123 7.43 -1.55 4.27
CA THR A 123 8.76 -1.45 3.64
C THR A 123 9.55 -2.75 3.76
N VAL A 124 9.52 -3.40 4.93
CA VAL A 124 10.14 -4.72 5.14
C VAL A 124 9.47 -5.79 4.28
N LEU A 125 8.14 -5.78 4.20
CA LEU A 125 7.39 -6.71 3.35
C LEU A 125 7.75 -6.53 1.88
N HIS A 126 7.78 -5.30 1.36
CA HIS A 126 8.13 -5.04 -0.04
C HIS A 126 9.54 -5.57 -0.37
N ARG A 127 10.51 -5.34 0.52
CA ARG A 127 11.88 -5.86 0.34
C ARG A 127 11.95 -7.39 0.33
N LEU A 128 11.21 -8.04 1.23
CA LEU A 128 11.14 -9.51 1.25
C LEU A 128 10.42 -10.07 0.00
N HIS A 129 9.39 -9.39 -0.50
CA HIS A 129 8.66 -9.81 -1.71
C HIS A 129 9.49 -9.65 -2.99
N ILE A 130 10.36 -8.64 -3.03
CA ILE A 130 11.26 -8.35 -4.15
C ILE A 130 12.53 -9.23 -4.10
N GLN A 131 12.87 -9.79 -2.93
CA GLN A 131 14.00 -10.68 -2.76
C GLN A 131 13.81 -12.00 -3.54
N GLY A 132 14.85 -12.40 -4.30
CA GLY A 132 14.85 -13.66 -5.06
C GLY A 132 14.46 -13.49 -6.53
N THR A 133 14.09 -12.28 -6.93
CA THR A 133 13.91 -11.93 -8.34
C THR A 133 15.16 -11.30 -8.92
N ARG A 134 15.55 -11.71 -10.13
CA ARG A 134 16.59 -11.04 -10.93
C ARG A 134 16.10 -9.66 -11.41
N THR A 135 15.69 -8.79 -10.49
CA THR A 135 15.34 -7.41 -10.79
C THR A 135 16.57 -6.56 -10.57
N ILE A 136 17.29 -6.28 -11.67
CA ILE A 136 18.15 -5.10 -11.70
C ILE A 136 17.20 -3.91 -11.74
N ILE A 137 17.15 -3.14 -10.64
CA ILE A 137 16.38 -1.91 -10.59
C ILE A 137 17.23 -0.83 -11.26
N ASP A 138 16.73 -0.25 -12.34
CA ASP A 138 17.31 0.98 -12.89
C ASP A 138 17.11 2.09 -11.86
N ASN A 139 18.21 2.67 -11.36
CA ASN A 139 18.15 3.81 -10.46
C ASN A 139 17.51 4.99 -11.19
N THR A 140 16.24 5.25 -10.91
CA THR A 140 15.46 6.32 -11.53
C THR A 140 15.83 7.70 -10.99
N ASP A 141 16.58 7.79 -9.89
CA ASP A 141 16.98 9.06 -9.28
C ASP A 141 18.20 9.69 -9.99
N LEU A 142 19.09 8.88 -10.57
CA LEU A 142 20.34 9.34 -11.19
C LEU A 142 20.68 8.72 -12.56
N GLY A 143 19.99 7.67 -13.00
CA GLY A 143 20.13 7.10 -14.35
C GLY A 143 21.47 6.41 -14.69
N TYR A 144 22.41 6.29 -13.74
CA TYR A 144 23.77 5.78 -14.01
C TYR A 144 24.27 4.66 -13.09
N GLU A 145 23.48 4.21 -12.10
CA GLU A 145 23.91 3.13 -11.21
C GLU A 145 22.85 2.03 -11.07
N VAL A 146 23.27 0.80 -11.34
CA VAL A 146 22.50 -0.40 -11.02
C VAL A 146 22.86 -0.81 -9.60
N LEU A 147 22.01 -0.52 -8.61
CA LEU A 147 22.19 -1.12 -7.29
C LEU A 147 21.66 -2.56 -7.36
N PRO A 148 22.51 -3.60 -7.32
CA PRO A 148 21.99 -4.95 -7.20
C PRO A 148 21.29 -5.06 -5.84
N ILE A 149 19.98 -5.31 -5.83
CA ILE A 149 19.29 -5.81 -4.63
C ILE A 149 19.70 -7.27 -4.44
N ASN A 150 20.98 -7.48 -4.16
CA ASN A 150 21.50 -8.75 -3.68
C ASN A 150 21.49 -8.75 -2.14
N THR A 151 20.50 -8.09 -1.53
CA THR A 151 20.25 -8.24 -0.10
C THR A 151 19.53 -9.56 0.10
N GLN A 152 20.30 -10.58 0.45
CA GLN A 152 19.79 -11.90 0.79
C GLN A 152 19.36 -11.89 2.26
N TYR A 153 18.11 -11.52 2.54
CA TYR A 153 17.55 -11.67 3.88
C TYR A 153 17.20 -13.14 4.15
N GLU A 154 17.55 -13.65 5.33
CA GLU A 154 17.13 -14.99 5.76
C GLU A 154 15.66 -15.03 6.25
N GLY A 155 15.08 -13.85 6.50
CA GLY A 155 13.68 -13.67 6.86
C GLY A 155 13.38 -12.25 7.34
N MET A 156 12.18 -12.04 7.89
CA MET A 156 11.75 -10.69 8.34
C MET A 156 12.66 -10.08 9.40
N ARG A 157 13.08 -10.86 10.40
CA ARG A 157 13.95 -10.36 11.48
C ARG A 157 15.30 -9.92 10.97
N ASP A 158 15.85 -10.69 10.04
CA ASP A 158 17.11 -10.39 9.38
C ASP A 158 16.97 -9.12 8.54
N CYS A 159 15.91 -9.01 7.74
CA CYS A 159 15.61 -7.79 6.97
C CYS A 159 15.50 -6.52 7.82
N ILE A 160 14.78 -6.59 8.95
CA ILE A 160 14.69 -5.47 9.89
C ILE A 160 16.08 -5.09 10.43
N ASN A 161 16.90 -6.07 10.78
CA ASN A 161 18.22 -5.82 11.34
C ASN A 161 19.17 -5.24 10.28
N THR A 162 19.17 -5.78 9.07
CA THR A 162 19.97 -5.27 7.95
C THR A 162 19.59 -3.83 7.60
N ILE A 163 18.30 -3.50 7.47
CA ILE A 163 17.86 -2.11 7.21
C ILE A 163 18.36 -1.18 8.32
N ARG A 164 18.21 -1.59 9.59
CA ARG A 164 18.66 -0.78 10.73
C ARG A 164 20.17 -0.57 10.75
N GLN A 165 20.96 -1.58 10.37
CA GLN A 165 22.42 -1.53 10.40
C GLN A 165 23.03 -0.81 9.18
N GLU A 166 22.52 -1.06 7.99
CA GLU A 166 23.09 -0.55 6.74
C GLU A 166 22.50 0.81 6.33
N GLU A 167 21.19 1.02 6.53
CA GLU A 167 20.49 2.22 6.07
C GLU A 167 20.00 3.13 7.21
N GLY A 168 20.06 2.63 8.45
CA GLY A 168 19.56 3.32 9.63
C GLY A 168 18.03 3.39 9.70
N VAL A 169 17.52 4.19 10.63
CA VAL A 169 16.07 4.32 10.90
C VAL A 169 15.32 4.90 9.70
N PHE A 170 15.97 5.75 8.90
CA PHE A 170 15.37 6.33 7.70
C PHE A 170 15.21 5.31 6.55
N GLY A 171 15.92 4.19 6.58
CA GLY A 171 15.77 3.10 5.61
C GLY A 171 14.35 2.53 5.57
N PHE A 172 13.64 2.55 6.71
CA PHE A 172 12.23 2.13 6.83
C PHE A 172 11.23 3.11 6.20
N TYR A 173 11.66 4.32 5.85
CA TYR A 173 10.81 5.37 5.28
C TYR A 173 11.16 5.66 3.81
N LYS A 174 12.01 4.84 3.18
CA LYS A 174 12.33 4.97 1.75
C LYS A 174 11.08 4.73 0.90
N GLY A 175 10.75 5.70 0.07
CA GLY A 175 9.54 5.68 -0.77
C GLY A 175 8.34 6.39 -0.15
N PHE A 176 8.45 6.97 1.04
CA PHE A 176 7.30 7.62 1.71
C PHE A 176 6.73 8.79 0.88
N GLY A 177 7.55 9.44 0.07
CA GLY A 177 7.10 10.47 -0.89
C GLY A 177 6.04 9.97 -1.87
N ALA A 178 6.11 8.70 -2.31
CA ALA A 178 5.11 8.11 -3.19
C ALA A 178 3.75 7.99 -2.48
N VAL A 179 3.74 7.62 -1.20
CA VAL A 179 2.52 7.57 -0.37
C VAL A 179 1.91 8.97 -0.21
N ILE A 180 2.74 10.01 0.01
CA ILE A 180 2.25 11.38 0.08
C ILE A 180 1.55 11.77 -1.24
N ILE A 181 2.15 11.48 -2.38
CA ILE A 181 1.57 11.78 -3.71
C ILE A 181 0.26 11.02 -3.90
N GLN A 182 0.24 9.71 -3.59
CA GLN A 182 -0.95 8.88 -3.68
C GLN A 182 -2.11 9.45 -2.85
N TYR A 183 -1.87 9.78 -1.58
CA TYR A 183 -2.89 10.33 -0.71
C TYR A 183 -3.31 11.75 -1.08
N THR A 184 -2.41 12.54 -1.64
CA THR A 184 -2.74 13.86 -2.20
C THR A 184 -3.71 13.71 -3.37
N LEU A 185 -3.48 12.75 -4.26
CA LEU A 185 -4.38 12.46 -5.37
C LEU A 185 -5.75 11.98 -4.87
N HIS A 186 -5.78 11.06 -3.91
CA HIS A 186 -7.04 10.61 -3.29
C HIS A 186 -7.82 11.77 -2.65
N ALA A 187 -7.13 12.68 -1.95
CA ALA A 187 -7.76 13.87 -1.37
C ALA A 187 -8.31 14.82 -2.43
N ALA A 188 -7.58 15.03 -3.54
CA ALA A 188 -8.04 15.86 -4.65
C ALA A 188 -9.32 15.29 -5.28
N VAL A 189 -9.36 13.98 -5.53
CA VAL A 189 -10.56 13.31 -6.04
C VAL A 189 -11.74 13.51 -5.08
N LEU A 190 -11.53 13.31 -3.78
CA LEU A 190 -12.58 13.49 -2.77
C LEU A 190 -13.13 14.93 -2.73
N GLN A 191 -12.27 15.95 -2.85
CA GLN A 191 -12.70 17.35 -2.93
C GLN A 191 -13.48 17.65 -4.20
N ILE A 192 -13.02 17.15 -5.35
CA ILE A 192 -13.73 17.30 -6.63
C ILE A 192 -15.11 16.65 -6.55
N THR A 193 -15.21 15.43 -6.04
CA THR A 193 -16.49 14.74 -5.80
C THR A 193 -17.39 15.60 -4.92
N LYS A 194 -16.86 16.16 -3.84
CA LYS A 194 -17.64 17.04 -2.95
C LYS A 194 -18.22 18.25 -3.68
N ILE A 195 -17.41 18.93 -4.46
CA ILE A 195 -17.81 20.13 -5.23
C ILE A 195 -18.85 19.78 -6.30
N ILE A 196 -18.67 18.68 -7.03
CA ILE A 196 -19.62 18.23 -8.05
C ILE A 196 -20.98 17.94 -7.41
N TYR A 197 -21.00 17.16 -6.33
CA TYR A 197 -22.26 16.81 -5.65
C TYR A 197 -22.98 18.02 -5.08
N SER A 198 -22.27 18.98 -4.46
CA SER A 198 -22.91 20.21 -3.95
C SER A 198 -23.46 21.08 -5.08
N THR A 199 -22.75 21.16 -6.20
CA THR A 199 -23.17 21.96 -7.36
C THR A 199 -24.41 21.36 -8.04
N LEU A 200 -24.45 20.04 -8.22
CA LEU A 200 -25.62 19.35 -8.78
C LEU A 200 -26.85 19.51 -7.90
N LEU A 201 -26.69 19.49 -6.57
CA LEU A 201 -27.81 19.70 -5.66
C LEU A 201 -28.39 21.11 -5.78
N GLN A 202 -27.52 22.12 -5.84
CA GLN A 202 -27.93 23.51 -5.90
C GLN A 202 -28.58 23.88 -7.23
N ASN A 203 -28.27 23.16 -8.30
CA ASN A 203 -28.85 23.37 -9.63
C ASN A 203 -30.19 22.62 -9.84
N ASN A 204 -30.59 21.77 -8.89
CA ASN A 204 -31.82 20.97 -8.93
C ASN A 204 -32.90 21.47 -7.95
N ILE A 205 -32.66 22.63 -7.32
CA ILE A 205 -33.57 23.41 -6.48
C ILE A 205 -33.89 24.70 -7.24
#